data_AF-A0A953MQI6-F1
#
_entry.id   AF-A0A953MQI6-F1
#
_cell.length_a   1.000
_cell.length_b   1.000
_cell.length_c   1.000
_cell.angle_alpha   90.00
_cell.angle_beta   90.00
_cell.angle_gamma   90.00
#
_symmetry.space_group_name_H-M   'P 1'
#
loop_
_entity.id
_entity.type
_entity.pdbx_description
1 polymer ?
#
loop_
_entity_poly.entity_id
_entity_poly.type
_entity_poly.pdbx_seq_one_letter_code
_entity_poly.pdbx_strand_id
1 'polypeptide(L)'
;MTDTQNISIKKEKKREMILEAASLLFSQKNYHEVMMEEVAQQISVAKGTLYNYFKSKEDLYFSIMTLRMRKLVLSLEDKIKTETSSISSLRTFIIHLYMFMMKYQNFFLMYQKENLTGKSELCTQLIKLDKELKQMLEAIIIKGKEELLFRKIEDNFAVDVILGCIYGAVQRGIDNELKETLQSIEREKIFDFVLYGLVSCEQYKELLPLKGKTIVITRTVEQSDSSANVFRQLGANVIPFPTLDIVPPASWRIFDETIISSKKIDFLIFTSGHSVRMFISRCTELKLNFNFNSVKVVAVGSKTASVCSKLGVPVHIIPKEFSGEGVIAELIHHPLKQKIIFIPRSAIGREELPRGLEALGAVIKTAPVYNVAIPAAEKISSHIDELHRSTPDLIIFTSPSTFENYLQILNIAHPVEYFANVLVAAIGPTTKSAIEAKGIRVKIMPGEYTIDALAKTIVEFYRK
;
A
#
# COMPACT_ATOMS: atom_id res chain seq x y z
N MET A 1 -12.42 -31.32 -32.44
CA MET A 1 -11.73 -32.09 -31.37
C MET A 1 -12.21 -33.53 -31.49
N THR A 2 -11.29 -34.50 -31.50
CA THR A 2 -11.61 -35.93 -31.68
C THR A 2 -12.19 -36.54 -30.40
N ASP A 3 -12.96 -37.63 -30.50
CA ASP A 3 -13.55 -38.32 -29.33
C ASP A 3 -12.51 -38.73 -28.28
N THR A 4 -11.30 -39.07 -28.71
CA THR A 4 -10.17 -39.40 -27.82
C THR A 4 -9.69 -38.21 -26.99
N GLN A 5 -9.69 -36.98 -27.56
CA GLN A 5 -9.36 -35.76 -26.82
C GLN A 5 -10.43 -35.43 -25.77
N ASN A 6 -11.71 -35.61 -26.10
CA ASN A 6 -12.82 -35.38 -25.17
C ASN A 6 -12.82 -36.37 -23.99
N ILE A 7 -12.46 -37.63 -24.22
CA ILE A 7 -12.33 -38.65 -23.16
C ILE A 7 -11.15 -38.33 -22.23
N SER A 8 -10.01 -37.90 -22.78
CA SER A 8 -8.83 -37.49 -22.00
C SER A 8 -9.12 -36.28 -21.10
N ILE A 9 -9.80 -35.27 -21.64
CA ILE A 9 -10.19 -34.06 -20.89
C ILE A 9 -11.16 -34.39 -19.74
N LYS A 10 -12.15 -35.26 -19.99
CA LYS A 10 -13.08 -35.71 -18.93
C LYS A 10 -12.37 -36.49 -17.82
N LYS A 11 -11.40 -37.33 -18.18
CA LYS A 11 -10.60 -38.11 -17.24
C LYS A 11 -9.73 -37.20 -16.36
N GLU A 12 -9.07 -36.20 -16.94
CA GLU A 12 -8.22 -35.27 -16.18
C GLU A 12 -9.06 -34.37 -15.25
N LYS A 13 -10.20 -33.87 -15.72
CA LYS A 13 -11.12 -33.08 -14.89
C LYS A 13 -11.62 -33.89 -13.69
N LYS A 14 -11.96 -35.16 -13.89
CA LYS A 14 -12.38 -36.04 -12.79
C LYS A 14 -11.23 -36.31 -11.81
N ARG A 15 -10.01 -36.47 -12.32
CA ARG A 15 -8.80 -36.60 -11.51
C ARG A 15 -8.57 -35.37 -10.63
N GLU A 16 -8.70 -34.16 -11.18
CA GLU A 16 -8.59 -32.92 -10.39
C GLU A 16 -9.66 -32.81 -9.29
N MET A 17 -10.91 -33.16 -9.60
CA MET A 17 -11.98 -33.18 -8.58
C MET A 17 -11.67 -34.13 -7.43
N ILE A 18 -11.10 -35.31 -7.71
CA ILE A 18 -10.68 -36.26 -6.67
C ILE A 18 -9.58 -35.63 -5.80
N LEU A 19 -8.58 -35.00 -6.41
CA LEU A 19 -7.46 -34.38 -5.69
C LEU A 19 -7.94 -33.24 -4.78
N GLU A 20 -8.90 -32.42 -5.22
CA GLU A 20 -9.45 -31.33 -4.42
C GLU A 20 -10.24 -31.84 -3.21
N ALA A 21 -11.13 -32.82 -3.40
CA ALA A 21 -11.89 -33.41 -2.32
C ALA A 21 -10.99 -34.10 -1.29
N ALA A 22 -10.02 -34.90 -1.78
CA ALA A 22 -9.05 -35.56 -0.93
C ALA A 22 -8.18 -34.57 -0.14
N SER A 23 -7.75 -33.47 -0.78
CA SER A 23 -6.93 -32.44 -0.11
C SER A 23 -7.66 -31.81 1.07
N LEU A 24 -8.98 -31.58 0.97
CA LEU A 24 -9.77 -31.10 2.10
C LEU A 24 -9.74 -32.09 3.28
N LEU A 25 -9.99 -33.38 3.03
CA LEU A 25 -9.99 -34.41 4.07
C LEU A 25 -8.62 -34.56 4.74
N PHE A 26 -7.54 -34.60 3.96
CA PHE A 26 -6.18 -34.69 4.49
C PHE A 26 -5.72 -33.41 5.22
N SER A 27 -6.28 -32.25 4.89
CA SER A 27 -6.00 -31.02 5.64
C SER A 27 -6.67 -31.00 7.02
N GLN A 28 -7.84 -31.64 7.17
CA GLN A 28 -8.63 -31.65 8.41
C GLN A 28 -8.27 -32.80 9.34
N LYS A 29 -7.91 -33.96 8.79
CA LYS A 29 -7.62 -35.19 9.55
C LYS A 29 -6.14 -35.58 9.42
N ASN A 30 -5.67 -36.45 10.30
CA ASN A 30 -4.36 -37.07 10.14
C ASN A 30 -4.38 -38.09 8.99
N TYR A 31 -3.23 -38.35 8.35
CA TYR A 31 -3.13 -39.28 7.22
C TYR A 31 -3.81 -40.63 7.48
N HIS A 32 -3.61 -41.20 8.67
CA HIS A 32 -4.17 -42.52 9.03
C HIS A 32 -5.69 -42.51 9.20
N GLU A 33 -6.30 -41.37 9.55
CA GLU A 33 -7.73 -41.22 9.80
C GLU A 33 -8.55 -41.09 8.52
N VAL A 34 -7.94 -40.64 7.43
CA VAL A 34 -8.64 -40.50 6.13
C VAL A 34 -8.85 -41.87 5.51
N MET A 35 -10.09 -42.19 5.14
CA MET A 35 -10.47 -43.40 4.41
C MET A 35 -10.79 -43.09 2.94
N MET A 36 -10.48 -44.03 2.04
CA MET A 36 -10.77 -43.88 0.61
C MET A 36 -12.29 -43.81 0.35
N GLU A 37 -13.10 -44.48 1.18
CA GLU A 37 -14.55 -44.39 1.16
C GLU A 37 -15.07 -42.97 1.39
N GLU A 38 -14.48 -42.24 2.34
CA GLU A 38 -14.88 -40.87 2.66
C GLU A 38 -14.59 -39.93 1.49
N VAL A 39 -13.43 -40.08 0.85
CA VAL A 39 -13.07 -39.35 -0.37
C VAL A 39 -14.08 -39.64 -1.50
N ALA A 40 -14.51 -40.89 -1.65
CA ALA A 40 -15.45 -41.30 -2.68
C ALA A 40 -16.86 -40.71 -2.44
N GLN A 41 -17.30 -40.75 -1.18
CA GLN A 41 -18.58 -40.17 -0.75
C GLN A 41 -18.64 -38.67 -1.00
N GLN A 42 -17.56 -37.93 -0.72
CA GLN A 42 -17.52 -36.48 -0.88
C GLN A 42 -17.73 -36.00 -2.32
N ILE A 43 -17.37 -36.81 -3.32
CA ILE A 43 -17.57 -36.51 -4.75
C ILE A 43 -18.68 -37.35 -5.39
N SER A 44 -19.49 -38.03 -4.57
CA SER A 44 -20.61 -38.89 -4.99
C SER A 44 -20.21 -39.95 -6.03
N VAL A 45 -19.11 -40.67 -5.81
CA VAL A 45 -18.69 -41.80 -6.65
C VAL A 45 -18.53 -43.09 -5.84
N ALA A 46 -18.52 -44.23 -6.53
CA ALA A 46 -18.19 -45.50 -5.89
C ALA A 46 -16.71 -45.57 -5.51
N LYS A 47 -16.40 -46.25 -4.39
CA LYS A 47 -15.01 -46.47 -3.93
C LYS A 47 -14.11 -47.02 -5.04
N GLY A 48 -14.60 -48.00 -5.81
CA GLY A 48 -13.86 -48.60 -6.93
C GLY A 48 -13.48 -47.59 -8.02
N THR A 49 -14.25 -46.50 -8.19
CA THR A 49 -13.92 -45.44 -9.14
C THR A 49 -12.63 -44.72 -8.76
N LEU A 50 -12.31 -44.54 -7.47
CA LEU A 50 -11.06 -43.89 -7.06
C LEU A 50 -9.84 -44.73 -7.41
N TYR A 51 -9.94 -46.06 -7.26
CA TYR A 51 -8.84 -46.99 -7.56
C TYR A 51 -8.49 -47.06 -9.05
N ASN A 52 -9.37 -46.59 -9.93
CA ASN A 52 -9.06 -46.40 -11.35
C ASN A 52 -8.10 -45.23 -11.61
N TYR A 53 -7.96 -44.30 -10.65
CA TYR A 53 -7.10 -43.11 -10.76
C TYR A 53 -5.88 -43.20 -9.84
N PHE A 54 -6.03 -43.78 -8.64
CA PHE A 54 -4.99 -43.84 -7.62
C PHE A 54 -4.90 -45.23 -7.01
N LYS A 55 -3.70 -45.82 -6.99
CA LYS A 55 -3.51 -47.22 -6.58
C LYS A 55 -3.72 -47.44 -5.08
N SER A 56 -3.48 -46.41 -4.28
CA SER A 56 -3.58 -46.47 -2.83
C SER A 56 -3.87 -45.08 -2.24
N LYS A 57 -4.17 -45.04 -0.94
CA LYS A 57 -4.27 -43.78 -0.18
C LYS A 57 -2.95 -42.99 -0.21
N GLU A 58 -1.82 -43.68 -0.14
CA GLU A 58 -0.48 -43.09 -0.25
C GLU A 58 -0.25 -42.46 -1.63
N ASP A 59 -0.61 -43.18 -2.70
CA ASP A 59 -0.51 -42.69 -4.08
C ASP A 59 -1.37 -41.45 -4.31
N LEU A 60 -2.60 -41.43 -3.77
CA LEU A 60 -3.48 -40.25 -3.78
C LEU A 60 -2.85 -39.08 -3.01
N TYR A 61 -2.35 -39.32 -1.81
CA TYR A 61 -1.77 -38.28 -0.95
C TYR A 61 -0.55 -37.62 -1.61
N PHE A 62 0.46 -38.41 -2.00
CA PHE A 62 1.66 -37.84 -2.63
C PHE A 62 1.39 -37.31 -4.03
N SER A 63 0.36 -37.79 -4.74
CA SER A 63 -0.07 -37.18 -6.00
C SER A 63 -0.54 -35.74 -5.81
N ILE A 64 -1.29 -35.45 -4.74
CA ILE A 64 -1.71 -34.08 -4.39
C ILE A 64 -0.47 -33.22 -4.14
N MET A 65 0.42 -33.70 -3.27
CA MET A 65 1.60 -32.96 -2.84
C MET A 65 2.56 -32.67 -4.00
N THR A 66 2.94 -33.71 -4.74
CA THR A 66 3.89 -33.59 -5.87
C THR A 66 3.34 -32.73 -7.00
N LEU A 67 2.04 -32.85 -7.32
CA LEU A 67 1.42 -32.02 -8.36
C LEU A 67 1.46 -30.53 -7.99
N ARG A 68 1.09 -30.18 -6.75
CA ARG A 68 1.05 -28.79 -6.29
C ARG A 68 2.46 -28.22 -6.14
N MET A 69 3.37 -28.98 -5.53
CA MET A 69 4.75 -28.54 -5.33
C MET A 69 5.47 -28.31 -6.67
N ARG A 70 5.26 -29.19 -7.67
CA ARG A 70 5.82 -28.99 -9.01
C ARG A 70 5.32 -27.70 -9.67
N LYS A 71 4.02 -27.40 -9.55
CA LYS A 71 3.45 -26.14 -10.09
C LYS A 71 4.06 -24.91 -9.41
N LEU A 72 4.31 -24.98 -8.10
CA LEU A 72 4.96 -23.91 -7.34
C LEU A 72 6.39 -23.66 -7.82
N VAL A 73 7.22 -24.71 -7.85
CA VAL A 73 8.65 -24.61 -8.24
C VAL A 73 8.77 -24.02 -9.65
N LEU A 74 8.05 -24.57 -10.63
CA LEU A 74 8.08 -24.08 -12.01
C LEU A 74 7.64 -22.61 -12.11
N SER A 75 6.55 -22.24 -11.42
CA SER A 75 6.06 -20.86 -11.45
C SER A 75 7.03 -19.87 -10.81
N LEU A 76 7.74 -20.27 -9.75
CA LEU A 76 8.75 -19.42 -9.11
C LEU A 76 9.98 -19.29 -9.99
N GLU A 77 10.43 -20.39 -10.60
CA GLU A 77 11.62 -20.43 -11.44
C GLU A 77 11.47 -19.47 -12.63
N ASP A 78 10.34 -19.53 -13.34
CA ASP A 78 10.06 -18.65 -14.48
C ASP A 78 10.04 -17.17 -14.10
N LYS A 79 9.47 -16.83 -12.94
CA LYS A 79 9.38 -15.44 -12.49
C LYS A 79 10.74 -14.91 -12.05
N ILE A 80 11.49 -15.68 -11.26
CA ILE A 80 12.78 -15.27 -10.71
C ILE A 80 13.81 -15.07 -11.81
N LYS A 81 13.78 -15.89 -12.87
CA LYS A 81 14.66 -15.74 -14.05
C LYS A 81 14.54 -14.39 -14.75
N THR A 82 13.40 -13.72 -14.64
CA THR A 82 13.15 -12.41 -15.28
C THR A 82 13.55 -11.20 -14.43
N GLU A 83 13.98 -11.42 -13.18
CA GLU A 83 14.29 -10.34 -12.25
C GLU A 83 15.70 -9.77 -12.45
N THR A 84 15.84 -8.46 -12.28
CA THR A 84 17.08 -7.71 -12.56
C THR A 84 18.01 -7.57 -11.35
N SER A 85 17.53 -7.84 -10.13
CA SER A 85 18.32 -7.70 -8.90
C SER A 85 18.00 -8.79 -7.87
N SER A 86 18.95 -9.11 -6.99
CA SER A 86 18.73 -10.11 -5.92
C SER A 86 17.62 -9.70 -4.94
N ILE A 87 17.41 -8.40 -4.71
CA ILE A 87 16.29 -7.87 -3.92
C ILE A 87 14.96 -8.16 -4.62
N SER A 88 14.87 -7.92 -5.94
CA SER A 88 13.68 -8.23 -6.72
C SER A 88 13.41 -9.73 -6.77
N SER A 89 14.45 -10.57 -6.94
CA SER A 89 14.32 -12.03 -6.87
C SER A 89 13.80 -12.50 -5.51
N LEU A 90 14.34 -11.97 -4.41
CA LEU A 90 13.89 -12.26 -3.05
C LEU A 90 12.42 -11.85 -2.85
N ARG A 91 12.05 -10.65 -3.31
CA ARG A 91 10.67 -10.15 -3.27
C ARG A 91 9.73 -11.07 -4.02
N THR A 92 10.09 -11.43 -5.24
CA THR A 92 9.31 -12.32 -6.09
C THR A 92 9.17 -13.70 -5.46
N PHE A 93 10.23 -14.27 -4.87
CA PHE A 93 10.16 -15.52 -4.13
C PHE A 93 9.16 -15.45 -2.97
N ILE A 94 9.30 -14.46 -2.08
CA ILE A 94 8.47 -14.30 -0.87
C ILE A 94 7.00 -14.10 -1.22
N ILE A 95 6.71 -13.15 -2.11
CA ILE A 95 5.33 -12.79 -2.47
C ILE A 95 4.61 -13.97 -3.13
N HIS A 96 5.26 -14.63 -4.08
CA HIS A 96 4.62 -15.71 -4.83
C HIS A 96 4.49 -16.98 -4.02
N LEU A 97 5.46 -17.29 -3.14
CA LEU A 97 5.34 -18.42 -2.21
C LEU A 97 4.16 -18.19 -1.26
N TYR A 98 4.06 -17.01 -0.63
CA TYR A 98 2.94 -16.66 0.24
C TYR A 98 1.59 -16.76 -0.51
N MET A 99 1.48 -16.13 -1.68
CA MET A 99 0.24 -16.15 -2.47
C MET A 99 -0.17 -17.57 -2.88
N PHE A 100 0.79 -18.42 -3.24
CA PHE A 100 0.51 -19.80 -3.61
C PHE A 100 -0.02 -20.60 -2.42
N MET A 101 0.63 -20.48 -1.26
CA MET A 101 0.22 -21.20 -0.05
C MET A 101 -1.15 -20.73 0.46
N MET A 102 -1.41 -19.42 0.41
CA MET A 102 -2.73 -18.86 0.74
C MET A 102 -3.83 -19.26 -0.24
N LYS A 103 -3.49 -19.46 -1.52
CA LYS A 103 -4.45 -19.96 -2.52
C LYS A 103 -4.77 -21.44 -2.33
N TYR A 104 -3.79 -22.23 -1.91
CA TYR A 104 -3.90 -23.68 -1.73
C TYR A 104 -3.73 -24.06 -0.25
N GLN A 105 -4.56 -23.50 0.63
CA GLN A 105 -4.43 -23.64 2.10
C GLN A 105 -4.45 -25.11 2.55
N ASN A 106 -5.33 -25.94 1.97
CA ASN A 106 -5.38 -27.37 2.30
C ASN A 106 -4.08 -28.09 1.95
N PHE A 107 -3.42 -27.72 0.85
CA PHE A 107 -2.11 -28.24 0.50
C PHE A 107 -1.04 -27.77 1.49
N PHE A 108 -1.06 -26.49 1.89
CA PHE A 108 -0.14 -25.96 2.89
C PHE A 108 -0.27 -26.66 4.25
N LEU A 109 -1.51 -26.90 4.71
CA LEU A 109 -1.77 -27.64 5.96
C LEU A 109 -1.29 -29.09 5.88
N MET A 110 -1.44 -29.76 4.74
CA MET A 110 -0.86 -31.08 4.51
C MET A 110 0.68 -31.02 4.53
N TYR A 111 1.26 -30.02 3.86
CA TYR A 111 2.70 -29.81 3.77
C TYR A 111 3.34 -29.61 5.16
N GLN A 112 2.69 -28.90 6.08
CA GLN A 112 3.18 -28.73 7.45
C GLN A 112 3.11 -29.99 8.31
N LYS A 113 2.13 -30.86 8.09
CA LYS A 113 1.95 -32.09 8.88
C LYS A 113 2.94 -33.19 8.50
N GLU A 114 3.67 -33.02 7.40
CA GLU A 114 4.43 -34.10 6.80
C GLU A 114 5.81 -34.28 7.44
N ASN A 115 6.08 -35.48 7.95
CA ASN A 115 7.45 -35.99 8.06
C ASN A 115 7.72 -36.82 6.81
N LEU A 116 8.53 -36.30 5.87
CA LEU A 116 8.85 -36.89 4.55
C LEU A 116 9.58 -38.23 4.66
N THR A 117 8.92 -39.26 5.18
CA THR A 117 9.47 -40.58 5.55
C THR A 117 8.88 -41.72 4.71
N GLY A 118 8.05 -41.38 3.72
CA GLY A 118 7.46 -42.34 2.79
C GLY A 118 8.51 -43.02 1.90
N LYS A 119 8.22 -44.25 1.46
CA LYS A 119 9.11 -45.05 0.59
C LYS A 119 8.68 -45.04 -0.88
N SER A 120 7.57 -44.37 -1.20
CA SER A 120 7.05 -44.31 -2.57
C SER A 120 7.88 -43.40 -3.49
N GLU A 121 7.86 -43.68 -4.79
CA GLU A 121 8.54 -42.85 -5.79
C GLU A 121 8.06 -41.39 -5.76
N LEU A 122 6.75 -41.18 -5.53
CA LEU A 122 6.18 -39.85 -5.41
C LEU A 122 6.68 -39.10 -4.18
N CYS A 123 6.95 -39.78 -3.06
CA CYS A 123 7.58 -39.19 -1.88
C CYS A 123 9.02 -38.73 -2.21
N THR A 124 9.81 -39.56 -2.89
CA THR A 124 11.15 -39.18 -3.36
C THR A 124 11.11 -37.97 -4.29
N GLN A 125 10.13 -37.91 -5.20
CA GLN A 125 9.92 -36.75 -6.08
C GLN A 125 9.54 -35.49 -5.29
N LEU A 126 8.71 -35.60 -4.26
CA LEU A 126 8.34 -34.49 -3.39
C LEU A 126 9.56 -33.95 -2.62
N ILE A 127 10.38 -34.83 -2.05
CA ILE A 127 11.64 -34.45 -1.36
C ILE A 127 12.56 -33.70 -2.33
N LYS A 128 12.66 -34.15 -3.58
CA LYS A 128 13.45 -33.46 -4.60
C LYS A 128 12.93 -32.04 -4.89
N LEU A 129 11.62 -31.88 -5.05
CA LEU A 129 11.00 -30.57 -5.30
C LEU A 129 11.14 -29.61 -4.10
N ASP A 130 11.06 -30.15 -2.88
CA ASP A 130 11.33 -29.38 -1.66
C ASP A 130 12.76 -28.84 -1.64
N LYS A 131 13.72 -29.71 -1.96
CA LYS A 131 15.13 -29.32 -2.09
C LYS A 131 15.33 -28.28 -3.19
N GLU A 132 14.69 -28.43 -4.35
CA GLU A 132 14.74 -27.44 -5.44
C GLU A 132 14.23 -26.06 -4.98
N LEU A 133 13.12 -26.01 -4.24
CA LEU A 133 12.61 -24.75 -3.66
C LEU A 133 13.62 -24.08 -2.72
N LYS A 134 14.24 -24.85 -1.82
CA LYS A 134 15.26 -24.34 -0.89
C LYS A 134 16.50 -23.83 -1.62
N GLN A 135 16.97 -24.57 -2.62
CA GLN A 135 18.12 -24.20 -3.45
C GLN A 135 17.90 -22.90 -4.23
N MET A 136 16.66 -22.63 -4.67
CA MET A 136 16.34 -21.36 -5.32
C MET A 136 16.51 -20.16 -4.38
N LEU A 137 16.04 -20.28 -3.12
CA LEU A 137 16.21 -19.22 -2.13
C LEU A 137 17.67 -19.07 -1.71
N GLU A 138 18.37 -20.19 -1.53
CA GLU A 138 19.81 -20.22 -1.25
C GLU A 138 20.61 -19.46 -2.33
N ALA A 139 20.32 -19.74 -3.62
CA ALA A 139 20.97 -19.05 -4.73
C ALA A 139 20.74 -17.52 -4.73
N ILE A 140 19.53 -17.07 -4.36
CA ILE A 140 19.21 -15.65 -4.21
C ILE A 140 20.04 -15.02 -3.09
N ILE A 141 20.17 -15.72 -1.95
CA ILE A 141 20.94 -15.24 -0.79
C ILE A 141 22.43 -15.17 -1.13
N ILE A 142 22.99 -16.21 -1.73
CA ILE A 142 24.40 -16.25 -2.15
C ILE A 142 24.69 -15.10 -3.11
N LYS A 143 23.88 -14.94 -4.16
CA LYS A 143 24.04 -13.86 -5.15
C LYS A 143 23.95 -12.48 -4.49
N GLY A 144 22.99 -12.26 -3.59
CA GLY A 144 22.88 -10.97 -2.89
C GLY A 144 24.04 -10.69 -1.92
N LYS A 145 24.69 -11.72 -1.37
CA LYS A 145 25.95 -11.57 -0.62
C LYS A 145 27.13 -11.21 -1.53
N GLU A 146 27.23 -11.85 -2.70
CA GLU A 146 28.25 -11.53 -3.71
C GLU A 146 28.11 -10.09 -4.24
N GLU A 147 26.87 -9.61 -4.39
CA GLU A 147 26.54 -8.23 -4.75
C GLU A 147 26.70 -7.23 -3.58
N LEU A 148 27.14 -7.68 -2.40
CA LEU A 148 27.27 -6.90 -1.16
C LEU A 148 25.95 -6.25 -0.65
N LEU A 149 24.81 -6.70 -1.17
CA LEU A 149 23.48 -6.27 -0.75
C LEU A 149 23.07 -6.94 0.57
N PHE A 150 23.45 -8.20 0.77
CA PHE A 150 23.14 -8.97 1.97
C PHE A 150 24.35 -9.11 2.89
N ARG A 151 24.10 -9.11 4.19
CA ARG A 151 25.09 -9.33 5.23
C ARG A 151 25.66 -10.74 5.13
N LYS A 152 26.89 -10.91 5.63
CA LYS A 152 27.46 -12.24 5.80
C LYS A 152 26.63 -13.01 6.83
N ILE A 153 25.89 -14.00 6.36
CA ILE A 153 25.07 -14.92 7.14
C ILE A 153 25.25 -16.33 6.57
N GLU A 154 25.15 -17.32 7.43
CA GLU A 154 25.14 -18.73 7.01
C GLU A 154 23.91 -18.99 6.15
N ASP A 155 24.12 -19.64 5.00
CA ASP A 155 23.10 -19.81 3.96
C ASP A 155 21.91 -20.64 4.42
N ASN A 156 22.17 -21.81 5.01
CA ASN A 156 21.12 -22.70 5.52
C ASN A 156 20.27 -22.03 6.60
N PHE A 157 20.93 -21.33 7.54
CA PHE A 157 20.23 -20.57 8.57
C PHE A 157 19.32 -19.50 7.97
N ALA A 158 19.80 -18.73 6.98
CA ALA A 158 19.00 -17.71 6.32
C ALA A 158 17.79 -18.32 5.59
N VAL A 159 18.00 -19.40 4.83
CA VAL A 159 16.93 -20.12 4.12
C VAL A 159 15.85 -20.58 5.09
N ASP A 160 16.23 -21.26 6.17
CA ASP A 160 15.28 -21.83 7.13
C ASP A 160 14.48 -20.75 7.88
N VAL A 161 15.14 -19.66 8.28
CA VAL A 161 14.46 -18.53 8.96
C VAL A 161 13.49 -17.82 8.02
N ILE A 162 13.86 -17.59 6.76
CA ILE A 162 12.99 -16.92 5.79
C ILE A 162 11.76 -17.77 5.48
N LEU A 163 11.95 -19.06 5.22
CA LEU A 163 10.83 -19.99 5.01
C LEU A 163 9.93 -20.06 6.26
N GLY A 164 10.52 -20.12 7.45
CA GLY A 164 9.78 -20.05 8.72
C GLY A 164 8.94 -18.78 8.85
N CYS A 165 9.46 -17.61 8.47
CA CYS A 165 8.71 -16.36 8.48
C CYS A 165 7.52 -16.40 7.51
N ILE A 166 7.73 -16.90 6.30
CA ILE A 166 6.67 -17.01 5.28
C ILE A 166 5.58 -17.97 5.75
N TYR A 167 5.96 -19.17 6.21
CA TYR A 167 5.00 -20.17 6.67
C TYR A 167 4.26 -19.73 7.93
N GLY A 168 4.94 -19.08 8.88
CA GLY A 168 4.29 -18.50 10.05
C GLY A 168 3.23 -17.46 9.69
N ALA A 169 3.51 -16.61 8.69
CA ALA A 169 2.54 -15.64 8.21
C ALA A 169 1.38 -16.27 7.42
N VAL A 170 1.64 -17.29 6.60
CA VAL A 170 0.57 -18.05 5.95
C VAL A 170 -0.33 -18.71 6.99
N GLN A 171 0.24 -19.35 8.01
CA GLN A 171 -0.51 -19.96 9.11
C GLN A 171 -1.40 -18.93 9.81
N ARG A 172 -0.82 -17.78 10.18
CA ARG A 172 -1.56 -16.65 10.74
C ARG A 172 -2.68 -16.18 9.81
N GLY A 173 -2.44 -16.13 8.50
CA GLY A 173 -3.43 -15.74 7.50
C GLY A 173 -4.63 -16.69 7.42
N ILE A 174 -4.37 -17.99 7.54
CA ILE A 174 -5.39 -19.04 7.59
C ILE A 174 -6.17 -18.96 8.91
N ASP A 175 -5.49 -18.93 10.05
CA ASP A 175 -6.11 -18.94 11.38
C ASP A 175 -7.02 -17.73 11.62
N ASN A 176 -6.69 -16.59 11.01
CA ASN A 176 -7.46 -15.33 11.14
C ASN A 176 -8.39 -15.04 9.95
N GLU A 177 -8.55 -15.99 9.01
CA GLU A 177 -9.40 -15.84 7.82
C GLU A 177 -9.19 -14.50 7.08
N LEU A 178 -7.92 -14.10 6.88
CA LEU A 178 -7.59 -12.76 6.38
C LEU A 178 -8.20 -12.52 4.99
N LYS A 179 -8.91 -11.41 4.82
CA LYS A 179 -9.41 -10.94 3.51
C LYS A 179 -8.26 -10.54 2.59
N GLU A 180 -8.47 -10.62 1.28
CA GLU A 180 -7.45 -10.36 0.24
C GLU A 180 -6.69 -9.02 0.42
N THR A 181 -7.38 -7.95 0.82
CA THR A 181 -6.77 -6.65 1.09
C THR A 181 -5.75 -6.70 2.24
N LEU A 182 -6.04 -7.46 3.30
CA LEU A 182 -5.15 -7.61 4.46
C LEU A 182 -3.99 -8.55 4.14
N GLN A 183 -4.23 -9.61 3.36
CA GLN A 183 -3.17 -10.49 2.85
C GLN A 183 -2.15 -9.69 2.01
N SER A 184 -2.60 -8.67 1.26
CA SER A 184 -1.71 -7.77 0.53
C SER A 184 -0.82 -6.94 1.42
N ILE A 185 -1.32 -6.49 2.55
CA ILE A 185 -0.52 -5.73 3.50
C ILE A 185 0.45 -6.66 4.23
N GLU A 186 0.01 -7.88 4.57
CA GLU A 186 0.83 -8.86 5.28
C GLU A 186 2.04 -9.31 4.46
N ARG A 187 1.85 -9.72 3.20
CA ARG A 187 2.97 -10.21 2.38
C ARG A 187 4.06 -9.16 2.13
N GLU A 188 3.68 -7.89 2.05
CA GLU A 188 4.63 -6.77 1.97
C GLU A 188 5.41 -6.60 3.28
N LYS A 189 4.73 -6.70 4.43
CA LYS A 189 5.39 -6.66 5.74
C LYS A 189 6.39 -7.80 5.93
N ILE A 190 6.09 -9.01 5.44
CA ILE A 190 7.02 -10.15 5.50
C ILE A 190 8.27 -9.82 4.67
N PHE A 191 8.08 -9.36 3.44
CA PHE A 191 9.19 -8.99 2.57
C PHE A 191 10.08 -7.93 3.24
N ASP A 192 9.48 -6.86 3.76
CA ASP A 192 10.20 -5.80 4.47
C ASP A 192 10.98 -6.37 5.66
N PHE A 193 10.32 -7.16 6.52
CA PHE A 193 10.95 -7.77 7.69
C PHE A 193 12.16 -8.63 7.31
N VAL A 194 12.02 -9.50 6.31
CA VAL A 194 13.10 -10.36 5.81
C VAL A 194 14.22 -9.53 5.19
N LEU A 195 13.89 -8.54 4.34
CA LEU A 195 14.88 -7.69 3.69
C LEU A 195 15.72 -6.94 4.73
N TYR A 196 15.08 -6.28 5.70
CA TYR A 196 15.80 -5.58 6.77
C TYR A 196 16.60 -6.52 7.67
N GLY A 197 16.18 -7.79 7.80
CA GLY A 197 16.94 -8.82 8.48
C GLY A 197 18.18 -9.30 7.72
N LEU A 198 18.22 -9.15 6.39
CA LEU A 198 19.31 -9.64 5.54
C LEU A 198 20.32 -8.58 5.11
N VAL A 199 19.99 -7.29 5.07
CA VAL A 199 20.90 -6.28 4.52
C VAL A 199 22.18 -6.09 5.38
N SER A 200 23.33 -5.85 4.72
CA SER A 200 24.67 -5.65 5.31
C SER A 200 24.76 -4.41 6.20
N CYS A 201 25.70 -4.38 7.17
CA CYS A 201 25.78 -3.33 8.20
C CYS A 201 26.17 -1.93 7.66
N GLU A 202 26.97 -1.86 6.60
CA GLU A 202 27.27 -0.61 5.88
C GLU A 202 26.01 -0.08 5.18
N GLN A 203 25.26 -0.96 4.51
CA GLN A 203 23.98 -0.60 3.94
C GLN A 203 22.90 -0.38 5.01
N TYR A 204 22.98 -0.96 6.21
CA TYR A 204 22.05 -0.75 7.31
C TYR A 204 22.10 0.70 7.84
N LYS A 205 23.31 1.30 7.89
CA LYS A 205 23.46 2.75 8.14
C LYS A 205 22.95 3.59 6.97
N GLU A 206 23.00 3.06 5.75
CA GLU A 206 22.39 3.72 4.59
C GLU A 206 20.85 3.59 4.53
N LEU A 207 20.29 2.51 5.04
CA LEU A 207 18.85 2.17 5.04
C LEU A 207 18.07 2.78 6.20
N LEU A 208 18.66 2.85 7.41
CA LEU A 208 18.06 3.51 8.57
C LEU A 208 18.91 4.71 9.06
N PRO A 209 19.17 5.71 8.19
CA PRO A 209 20.06 6.82 8.49
C PRO A 209 19.57 7.73 9.63
N LEU A 210 18.29 7.63 10.02
CA LEU A 210 17.67 8.44 11.06
C LEU A 210 17.41 7.64 12.35
N LYS A 211 18.00 6.44 12.49
CA LYS A 211 17.85 5.63 13.70
C LYS A 211 18.24 6.40 14.96
N GLY A 212 17.35 6.40 15.95
CA GLY A 212 17.55 7.10 17.23
C GLY A 212 17.23 8.59 17.19
N LYS A 213 16.81 9.13 16.04
CA LYS A 213 16.32 10.52 15.94
C LYS A 213 14.82 10.58 16.19
N THR A 214 14.41 11.50 17.05
CA THR A 214 12.99 11.83 17.27
C THR A 214 12.60 13.02 16.40
N ILE A 215 11.69 12.80 15.45
CA ILE A 215 11.25 13.80 14.48
C ILE A 215 9.77 14.11 14.69
N VAL A 216 9.45 15.38 14.87
CA VAL A 216 8.07 15.87 14.86
C VAL A 216 7.73 16.39 13.46
N ILE A 217 6.57 16.00 12.92
CA ILE A 217 6.11 16.48 11.62
C ILE A 217 4.73 17.12 11.71
N THR A 218 4.62 18.38 11.28
CA THR A 218 3.37 19.13 11.32
C THR A 218 2.67 19.12 9.96
N ARG A 219 1.50 18.48 9.89
CA ARG A 219 0.63 18.37 8.69
C ARG A 219 -0.85 18.30 9.07
N THR A 220 -1.72 18.08 8.08
CA THR A 220 -3.11 17.71 8.34
C THR A 220 -3.21 16.34 9.01
N VAL A 221 -4.26 16.12 9.81
CA VAL A 221 -4.54 14.82 10.48
C VAL A 221 -4.42 13.66 9.49
N GLU A 222 -5.10 13.75 8.34
CA GLU A 222 -5.12 12.69 7.32
C GLU A 222 -3.77 12.41 6.63
N GLN A 223 -2.86 13.39 6.58
CA GLN A 223 -1.59 13.26 5.87
C GLN A 223 -0.40 12.97 6.79
N SER A 224 -0.59 13.17 8.09
CA SER A 224 0.45 13.02 9.11
C SER A 224 1.07 11.62 9.09
N ASP A 225 0.25 10.56 9.01
CA ASP A 225 0.74 9.17 8.97
C ASP A 225 1.52 8.82 7.71
N SER A 226 1.00 9.20 6.53
CA SER A 226 1.69 8.92 5.26
C SER A 226 3.06 9.61 5.17
N SER A 227 3.16 10.81 5.75
CA SER A 227 4.40 11.58 5.77
C SER A 227 5.34 11.06 6.85
N ALA A 228 4.80 10.64 8.00
CA ALA A 228 5.57 10.03 9.07
C ALA A 228 6.20 8.70 8.60
N ASN A 229 5.50 7.91 7.79
CA ASN A 229 6.01 6.65 7.29
C ASN A 229 7.31 6.79 6.48
N VAL A 230 7.49 7.88 5.73
CA VAL A 230 8.75 8.13 4.99
C VAL A 230 9.94 8.19 5.97
N PHE A 231 9.78 8.89 7.09
CA PHE A 231 10.85 9.01 8.10
C PHE A 231 10.98 7.77 8.99
N ARG A 232 9.88 7.06 9.28
CA ARG A 232 9.91 5.77 10.00
C ARG A 232 10.65 4.70 9.20
N GLN A 233 10.46 4.66 7.88
CA GLN A 233 11.21 3.76 6.98
C GLN A 233 12.72 4.06 6.98
N LEU A 234 13.11 5.29 7.29
CA LEU A 234 14.50 5.70 7.48
C LEU A 234 14.99 5.52 8.93
N GLY A 235 14.18 4.93 9.81
CA GLY A 235 14.55 4.57 11.19
C GLY A 235 14.25 5.62 12.26
N ALA A 236 13.65 6.77 11.91
CA ALA A 236 13.31 7.79 12.88
C ALA A 236 12.15 7.36 13.80
N ASN A 237 12.19 7.79 15.07
CA ASN A 237 11.01 7.83 15.92
C ASN A 237 10.18 9.06 15.54
N VAL A 238 9.02 8.86 14.92
CA VAL A 238 8.25 9.98 14.36
C VAL A 238 7.00 10.25 15.17
N ILE A 239 6.90 11.47 15.68
CA ILE A 239 5.75 12.02 16.38
C ILE A 239 4.93 12.82 15.35
N PRO A 240 3.84 12.26 14.81
CA PRO A 240 2.91 13.05 14.01
C PRO A 240 2.28 14.11 14.92
N PHE A 241 2.32 15.38 14.50
CA PHE A 241 1.68 16.46 15.26
C PHE A 241 0.76 17.25 14.34
N PRO A 242 -0.51 16.85 14.21
CA PRO A 242 -1.43 17.54 13.31
C PRO A 242 -1.68 18.98 13.76
N THR A 243 -1.43 19.94 12.88
CA THR A 243 -1.67 21.38 13.14
C THR A 243 -2.78 21.95 12.28
N LEU A 244 -3.34 21.13 11.38
CA LEU A 244 -4.43 21.48 10.48
C LEU A 244 -5.43 20.33 10.44
N ASP A 245 -6.70 20.65 10.32
CA ASP A 245 -7.78 19.69 10.11
C ASP A 245 -8.62 20.13 8.91
N ILE A 246 -9.12 19.16 8.16
CA ILE A 246 -10.02 19.39 7.04
C ILE A 246 -11.43 19.17 7.56
N VAL A 247 -12.16 20.26 7.70
CA VAL A 247 -13.51 20.25 8.27
C VAL A 247 -14.54 20.59 7.20
N PRO A 248 -15.81 20.20 7.38
CA PRO A 248 -16.89 20.67 6.51
C PRO A 248 -16.91 22.21 6.39
N PRO A 249 -17.41 22.76 5.27
CA PRO A 249 -17.59 24.20 5.10
C PRO A 249 -18.64 24.71 6.08
N ALA A 250 -18.61 26.02 6.38
CA ALA A 250 -19.61 26.66 7.23
C ALA A 250 -21.05 26.51 6.68
N SER A 251 -21.19 26.35 5.37
CA SER A 251 -22.47 26.07 4.72
C SER A 251 -22.27 25.26 3.44
N TRP A 252 -23.11 24.24 3.27
CA TRP A 252 -23.20 23.42 2.06
C TRP A 252 -24.16 23.99 1.01
N ARG A 253 -24.87 25.09 1.31
CA ARG A 253 -25.97 25.60 0.49
C ARG A 253 -25.63 25.72 -1.00
N ILE A 254 -24.52 26.38 -1.33
CA ILE A 254 -24.11 26.62 -2.73
C ILE A 254 -23.77 25.30 -3.43
N PHE A 255 -23.15 24.36 -2.71
CA PHE A 255 -22.86 23.03 -3.22
C PHE A 255 -24.15 22.29 -3.53
N ASP A 256 -25.01 22.13 -2.53
CA ASP A 256 -26.28 21.40 -2.62
C ASP A 256 -27.17 21.98 -3.74
N GLU A 257 -27.35 23.31 -3.79
CA GLU A 257 -28.09 24.00 -4.87
C GLU A 257 -27.49 23.72 -6.25
N THR A 258 -26.16 23.62 -6.36
CA THR A 258 -25.48 23.38 -7.63
C THR A 258 -25.65 21.94 -8.11
N ILE A 259 -25.54 20.95 -7.22
CA ILE A 259 -25.61 19.53 -7.59
C ILE A 259 -27.05 19.01 -7.72
N ILE A 260 -28.02 19.62 -7.03
CA ILE A 260 -29.44 19.27 -7.12
C ILE A 260 -30.12 19.98 -8.32
N SER A 261 -29.59 21.13 -8.73
CA SER A 261 -30.11 21.90 -9.86
C SER A 261 -30.23 21.06 -11.14
N SER A 262 -31.32 21.24 -11.89
CA SER A 262 -31.53 20.62 -13.21
C SER A 262 -30.59 21.14 -14.30
N LYS A 263 -29.84 22.23 -14.06
CA LYS A 263 -28.85 22.76 -15.00
C LYS A 263 -27.69 21.77 -15.15
N LYS A 264 -27.42 21.38 -16.40
CA LYS A 264 -26.31 20.52 -16.78
C LYS A 264 -24.97 21.12 -16.34
N ILE A 265 -24.11 20.30 -15.74
CA ILE A 265 -22.69 20.61 -15.51
C ILE A 265 -21.90 19.96 -16.66
N ASP A 266 -21.16 20.75 -17.43
CA ASP A 266 -20.36 20.24 -18.54
C ASP A 266 -18.97 19.76 -18.08
N PHE A 267 -18.36 20.47 -17.12
CA PHE A 267 -17.08 20.11 -16.52
C PHE A 267 -17.12 20.16 -15.00
N LEU A 268 -16.44 19.22 -14.35
CA LEU A 268 -16.25 19.17 -12.89
C LEU A 268 -14.75 19.15 -12.60
N ILE A 269 -14.23 20.18 -11.93
CA ILE A 269 -12.79 20.33 -11.70
C ILE A 269 -12.45 20.14 -10.23
N PHE A 270 -11.71 19.08 -9.93
CA PHE A 270 -11.18 18.83 -8.60
C PHE A 270 -9.74 19.35 -8.48
N THR A 271 -9.60 20.38 -7.65
CA THR A 271 -8.30 21.03 -7.35
C THR A 271 -7.50 20.31 -6.26
N SER A 272 -8.13 19.41 -5.50
CA SER A 272 -7.48 18.66 -4.43
C SER A 272 -8.23 17.36 -4.14
N GLY A 273 -7.52 16.35 -3.62
CA GLY A 273 -8.14 15.11 -3.15
C GLY A 273 -9.16 15.32 -2.02
N HIS A 274 -8.96 16.33 -1.15
CA HIS A 274 -9.94 16.68 -0.12
C HIS A 274 -11.28 17.11 -0.72
N SER A 275 -11.25 17.89 -1.81
CA SER A 275 -12.48 18.27 -2.53
C SER A 275 -13.23 17.05 -3.07
N VAL A 276 -12.51 16.05 -3.61
CA VAL A 276 -13.13 14.79 -4.09
C VAL A 276 -13.82 14.04 -2.94
N ARG A 277 -13.12 13.86 -1.80
CA ARG A 277 -13.66 13.15 -0.63
C ARG A 277 -14.91 13.83 -0.10
N MET A 278 -14.86 15.15 0.05
CA MET A 278 -15.97 15.95 0.57
C MET A 278 -17.16 15.99 -0.38
N PHE A 279 -16.90 16.07 -1.69
CA PHE A 279 -17.95 15.95 -2.71
C PHE A 279 -18.69 14.61 -2.58
N ILE A 280 -17.96 13.50 -2.53
CA ILE A 280 -18.57 12.16 -2.44
C ILE A 280 -19.30 11.98 -1.11
N SER A 281 -18.67 12.36 0.01
CA SER A 281 -19.29 12.31 1.34
C SER A 281 -20.63 13.04 1.35
N ARG A 282 -20.66 14.28 0.82
CA ARG A 282 -21.89 15.07 0.79
C ARG A 282 -22.95 14.48 -0.13
N CYS A 283 -22.57 13.96 -1.31
CA CYS A 283 -23.51 13.25 -2.18
C CYS A 283 -24.12 12.01 -1.50
N THR A 284 -23.31 11.25 -0.75
CA THR A 284 -23.79 10.10 0.03
C THR A 284 -24.75 10.52 1.15
N GLU A 285 -24.43 11.59 1.90
CA GLU A 285 -25.32 12.15 2.92
C GLU A 285 -26.67 12.57 2.35
N LEU A 286 -26.67 13.20 1.17
CA LEU A 286 -27.87 13.60 0.44
C LEU A 286 -28.59 12.44 -0.25
N LYS A 287 -28.05 11.21 -0.19
CA LYS A 287 -28.52 10.04 -0.95
C LYS A 287 -28.66 10.32 -2.45
N LEU A 288 -27.79 11.17 -2.99
CA LEU A 288 -27.79 11.60 -4.37
C LEU A 288 -26.74 10.82 -5.16
N ASN A 289 -27.17 10.10 -6.21
CA ASN A 289 -26.26 9.42 -7.12
C ASN A 289 -25.87 10.36 -8.27
N PHE A 290 -24.77 11.08 -8.11
CA PHE A 290 -24.31 12.04 -9.11
C PHE A 290 -23.82 11.32 -10.37
N ASN A 291 -24.41 11.63 -11.52
CA ASN A 291 -24.09 10.96 -12.78
C ASN A 291 -22.81 11.52 -13.43
N PHE A 292 -21.66 10.92 -13.07
CA PHE A 292 -20.37 11.28 -13.64
C PHE A 292 -20.24 11.05 -15.15
N ASN A 293 -21.07 10.21 -15.78
CA ASN A 293 -21.02 9.98 -17.23
C ASN A 293 -21.55 11.18 -18.03
N SER A 294 -22.24 12.12 -17.37
CA SER A 294 -22.82 13.31 -18.00
C SER A 294 -21.90 14.54 -17.99
N VAL A 295 -20.73 14.43 -17.33
CA VAL A 295 -19.81 15.54 -17.08
C VAL A 295 -18.37 15.13 -17.38
N LYS A 296 -17.56 16.06 -17.91
CA LYS A 296 -16.11 15.86 -18.05
C LYS A 296 -15.41 16.21 -16.74
N VAL A 297 -14.87 15.20 -16.06
CA VAL A 297 -14.13 15.39 -14.81
C VAL A 297 -12.67 15.70 -15.10
N VAL A 298 -12.17 16.78 -14.49
CA VAL A 298 -10.78 17.22 -14.55
C VAL A 298 -10.17 17.07 -13.16
N ALA A 299 -9.01 16.41 -13.07
CA ALA A 299 -8.21 16.39 -11.86
C ALA A 299 -6.94 17.21 -12.11
N VAL A 300 -6.68 18.23 -11.29
CA VAL A 300 -5.55 19.16 -11.51
C VAL A 300 -4.19 18.45 -11.49
N GLY A 301 -4.06 17.34 -10.77
CA GLY A 301 -2.82 16.57 -10.78
C GLY A 301 -3.01 15.10 -10.44
N SER A 302 -1.94 14.33 -10.63
CA SER A 302 -1.92 12.87 -10.46
C SER A 302 -2.39 12.39 -9.09
N LYS A 303 -2.06 13.12 -8.01
CA LYS A 303 -2.53 12.81 -6.64
C LYS A 303 -4.04 12.93 -6.51
N THR A 304 -4.64 13.99 -7.06
CA THR A 304 -6.09 14.16 -7.06
C THR A 304 -6.76 13.08 -7.92
N ALA A 305 -6.18 12.76 -9.08
CA ALA A 305 -6.68 11.70 -9.95
C ALA A 305 -6.65 10.32 -9.29
N SER A 306 -5.61 10.02 -8.50
CA SER A 306 -5.53 8.79 -7.70
C SER A 306 -6.65 8.70 -6.67
N VAL A 307 -7.00 9.82 -6.01
CA VAL A 307 -8.13 9.86 -5.07
C VAL A 307 -9.47 9.66 -5.80
N CYS A 308 -9.65 10.29 -6.97
CA CYS A 308 -10.83 10.05 -7.82
C CYS A 308 -10.99 8.56 -8.14
N SER A 309 -9.93 7.91 -8.62
CA SER A 309 -9.96 6.47 -8.97
C SER A 309 -10.34 5.59 -7.78
N LYS A 310 -9.78 5.84 -6.59
CA LYS A 310 -10.11 5.10 -5.36
C LYS A 310 -11.57 5.24 -4.92
N LEU A 311 -12.22 6.36 -5.28
CA LEU A 311 -13.61 6.67 -4.93
C LEU A 311 -14.58 6.43 -6.09
N GLY A 312 -14.13 5.79 -7.18
CA GLY A 312 -14.98 5.48 -8.34
C GLY A 312 -15.35 6.70 -9.20
N VAL A 313 -14.62 7.81 -9.10
CA VAL A 313 -14.83 9.01 -9.91
C VAL A 313 -14.00 8.91 -11.20
N PRO A 314 -14.60 8.87 -12.40
CA PRO A 314 -13.88 8.75 -13.66
C PRO A 314 -13.21 10.07 -14.03
N VAL A 315 -11.88 10.11 -14.07
CA VAL A 315 -11.11 11.28 -14.51
C VAL A 315 -10.91 11.24 -16.02
N HIS A 316 -11.26 12.32 -16.70
CA HIS A 316 -11.19 12.43 -18.16
C HIS A 316 -9.99 13.26 -18.62
N ILE A 317 -9.59 14.26 -17.82
CA ILE A 317 -8.52 15.19 -18.16
C ILE A 317 -7.61 15.36 -16.94
N ILE A 318 -6.31 15.27 -17.18
CA ILE A 318 -5.24 15.66 -16.25
C ILE A 318 -4.30 16.56 -17.05
N PRO A 319 -4.11 17.84 -16.66
CA PRO A 319 -3.24 18.75 -17.40
C PRO A 319 -1.77 18.30 -17.29
N LYS A 320 -0.95 18.71 -18.25
CA LYS A 320 0.51 18.48 -18.21
C LYS A 320 1.16 19.21 -17.03
N GLU A 321 0.73 20.44 -16.76
CA GLU A 321 1.16 21.22 -15.59
C GLU A 321 0.11 21.13 -14.49
N PHE A 322 0.51 20.71 -13.28
CA PHE A 322 -0.41 20.48 -12.17
C PHE A 322 -0.77 21.76 -11.40
N SER A 323 -1.24 22.77 -12.13
CA SER A 323 -1.57 24.12 -11.65
C SER A 323 -2.92 24.60 -12.20
N GLY A 324 -3.44 25.72 -11.69
CA GLY A 324 -4.65 26.33 -12.24
C GLY A 324 -4.41 26.81 -13.68
N GLU A 325 -3.25 27.38 -13.94
CA GLU A 325 -2.76 27.80 -15.25
C GLU A 325 -2.67 26.61 -16.22
N GLY A 326 -2.15 25.47 -15.75
CA GLY A 326 -2.07 24.24 -16.53
C GLY A 326 -3.44 23.70 -16.93
N VAL A 327 -4.44 23.78 -16.04
CA VAL A 327 -5.83 23.44 -16.38
C VAL A 327 -6.38 24.38 -17.44
N ILE A 328 -6.12 25.69 -17.34
CA ILE A 328 -6.57 26.67 -18.33
C ILE A 328 -5.93 26.36 -19.70
N ALA A 329 -4.62 26.09 -19.72
CA ALA A 329 -3.88 25.74 -20.92
C ALA A 329 -4.37 24.44 -21.57
N GLU A 330 -4.77 23.44 -20.78
CA GLU A 330 -5.36 22.20 -21.29
C GLU A 330 -6.79 22.44 -21.83
N LEU A 331 -7.61 23.19 -21.07
CA LEU A 331 -9.02 23.39 -21.41
C LEU A 331 -9.26 24.38 -22.56
N ILE A 332 -8.26 25.20 -22.94
CA ILE A 332 -8.37 26.09 -24.11
C ILE A 332 -8.61 25.32 -25.42
N HIS A 333 -8.20 24.05 -25.48
CA HIS A 333 -8.40 23.16 -26.62
C HIS A 333 -9.82 22.55 -26.67
N HIS A 334 -10.69 22.90 -25.73
CA HIS A 334 -12.08 22.46 -25.67
C HIS A 334 -13.06 23.61 -25.93
N PRO A 335 -14.27 23.32 -26.45
CA PRO A 335 -15.30 24.33 -26.65
C PRO A 335 -15.89 24.74 -25.30
N LEU A 336 -15.35 25.81 -24.69
CA LEU A 336 -15.75 26.28 -23.35
C LEU A 336 -16.85 27.35 -23.35
N LYS A 337 -17.11 28.01 -24.49
CA LYS A 337 -18.09 29.10 -24.57
C LYS A 337 -19.48 28.64 -24.08
N GLN A 338 -20.01 29.33 -23.07
CA GLN A 338 -21.29 29.03 -22.39
C GLN A 338 -21.36 27.67 -21.68
N LYS A 339 -20.24 26.96 -21.52
CA LYS A 339 -20.18 25.71 -20.77
C LYS A 339 -20.19 25.96 -19.27
N ILE A 340 -20.95 25.16 -18.53
CA ILE A 340 -21.01 25.26 -17.07
C ILE A 340 -19.89 24.41 -16.47
N ILE A 341 -18.99 25.07 -15.75
CA ILE A 341 -17.88 24.41 -15.05
C ILE A 341 -18.11 24.53 -13.55
N PHE A 342 -18.18 23.40 -12.86
CA PHE A 342 -18.28 23.36 -11.41
C PHE A 342 -16.92 23.08 -10.78
N ILE A 343 -16.52 23.91 -9.81
CA ILE A 343 -15.24 23.81 -9.10
C ILE A 343 -15.52 23.74 -7.58
N PRO A 344 -15.73 22.52 -7.03
CA PRO A 344 -15.76 22.32 -5.59
C PRO A 344 -14.36 22.54 -5.00
N ARG A 345 -14.25 23.39 -3.98
CA ARG A 345 -12.95 23.88 -3.50
C ARG A 345 -12.94 24.21 -2.00
N SER A 346 -11.78 24.59 -1.46
CA SER A 346 -11.71 25.16 -0.12
C SER A 346 -12.46 26.48 -0.02
N ALA A 347 -12.89 26.86 1.19
CA ALA A 347 -13.53 28.16 1.44
C ALA A 347 -12.66 29.38 1.07
N ILE A 348 -11.33 29.25 1.14
CA ILE A 348 -10.36 30.32 0.83
C ILE A 348 -9.61 30.00 -0.48
N GLY A 349 -10.32 29.48 -1.46
CA GLY A 349 -9.68 29.05 -2.69
C GLY A 349 -9.24 30.22 -3.59
N ARG A 350 -8.07 30.05 -4.22
CA ARG A 350 -7.45 30.90 -5.26
C ARG A 350 -8.33 31.27 -6.47
N GLU A 351 -8.51 32.53 -6.80
CA GLU A 351 -9.43 33.00 -7.85
C GLU A 351 -8.87 32.95 -9.28
N GLU A 352 -7.59 32.61 -9.45
CA GLU A 352 -6.89 32.58 -10.73
C GLU A 352 -7.52 31.58 -11.70
N LEU A 353 -7.83 30.36 -11.25
CA LEU A 353 -8.44 29.32 -12.09
C LEU A 353 -9.88 29.67 -12.51
N PRO A 354 -10.81 30.03 -11.60
CA PRO A 354 -12.14 30.53 -11.99
C PRO A 354 -12.07 31.66 -13.02
N ARG A 355 -11.32 32.73 -12.72
CA ARG A 355 -11.22 33.91 -13.60
C ARG A 355 -10.63 33.57 -14.97
N GLY A 356 -9.62 32.71 -15.01
CA GLY A 356 -9.00 32.29 -16.26
C GLY A 356 -9.96 31.50 -17.17
N LEU A 357 -10.81 30.64 -16.59
CA LEU A 357 -11.82 29.91 -17.36
C LEU A 357 -13.02 30.79 -17.76
N GLU A 358 -13.40 31.77 -16.94
CA GLU A 358 -14.39 32.80 -17.33
C GLU A 358 -13.92 33.61 -18.53
N ALA A 359 -12.63 33.98 -18.58
CA ALA A 359 -12.05 34.69 -19.71
C ALA A 359 -12.10 33.88 -21.03
N LEU A 360 -12.16 32.55 -20.94
CA LEU A 360 -12.37 31.65 -22.08
C LEU A 360 -13.86 31.48 -22.45
N GLY A 361 -14.76 32.20 -21.78
CA GLY A 361 -16.20 32.23 -22.05
C GLY A 361 -17.02 31.15 -21.33
N ALA A 362 -16.44 30.44 -20.37
CA ALA A 362 -17.16 29.47 -19.54
C ALA A 362 -18.01 30.17 -18.45
N VAL A 363 -19.06 29.49 -18.00
CA VAL A 363 -19.87 29.90 -16.85
C VAL A 363 -19.39 29.13 -15.63
N ILE A 364 -18.74 29.81 -14.69
CA ILE A 364 -18.13 29.16 -13.53
C ILE A 364 -19.10 29.13 -12.35
N LYS A 365 -19.19 27.97 -11.72
CA LYS A 365 -19.79 27.77 -10.41
C LYS A 365 -18.71 27.30 -9.45
N THR A 366 -18.51 28.00 -8.35
CA THR A 366 -17.64 27.55 -7.26
C THR A 366 -18.48 27.23 -6.03
N ALA A 367 -18.07 26.24 -5.26
CA ALA A 367 -18.68 25.98 -3.96
C ALA A 367 -17.60 25.58 -2.94
N PRO A 368 -17.66 26.13 -1.71
CA PRO A 368 -16.84 25.63 -0.62
C PRO A 368 -17.35 24.23 -0.24
N VAL A 369 -16.45 23.24 -0.26
CA VAL A 369 -16.74 21.86 0.17
C VAL A 369 -15.88 21.42 1.35
N TYR A 370 -14.93 22.26 1.76
CA TYR A 370 -14.23 22.11 3.03
C TYR A 370 -13.64 23.44 3.49
N ASN A 371 -13.31 23.49 4.76
CA ASN A 371 -12.46 24.51 5.34
C ASN A 371 -11.22 23.88 5.98
N VAL A 372 -10.20 24.69 6.20
CA VAL A 372 -9.00 24.30 6.95
C VAL A 372 -9.09 24.97 8.32
N ALA A 373 -9.04 24.19 9.39
CA ALA A 373 -9.11 24.68 10.76
C ALA A 373 -7.94 24.16 11.60
N ILE A 374 -7.75 24.72 12.79
CA ILE A 374 -6.93 24.09 13.83
C ILE A 374 -7.70 22.85 14.31
N PRO A 375 -7.04 21.68 14.47
CA PRO A 375 -7.70 20.49 14.98
C PRO A 375 -8.32 20.73 16.37
N ALA A 376 -9.49 20.13 16.62
CA ALA A 376 -10.09 20.13 17.94
C ALA A 376 -9.15 19.49 18.98
N ALA A 377 -9.14 20.02 20.21
CA ALA A 377 -8.22 19.58 21.27
C ALA A 377 -8.25 18.06 21.50
N GLU A 378 -9.43 17.45 21.43
CA GLU A 378 -9.62 15.99 21.56
C GLU A 378 -8.79 15.20 20.53
N LYS A 379 -8.73 15.67 19.27
CA LYS A 379 -8.00 15.00 18.17
C LYS A 379 -6.47 15.10 18.30
N ILE A 380 -5.98 16.05 19.10
CA ILE A 380 -4.53 16.31 19.25
C ILE A 380 -4.00 16.06 20.66
N SER A 381 -4.87 15.80 21.63
CA SER A 381 -4.53 15.55 23.04
C SER A 381 -3.42 14.50 23.20
N SER A 382 -3.56 13.34 22.55
CA SER A 382 -2.56 12.27 22.59
C SER A 382 -1.22 12.67 21.97
N HIS A 383 -1.24 13.50 20.92
CA HIS A 383 -0.03 13.99 20.25
C HIS A 383 0.70 15.03 21.10
N ILE A 384 -0.03 15.86 21.85
CA ILE A 384 0.54 16.80 22.83
C ILE A 384 1.22 16.03 23.97
N ASP A 385 0.55 15.02 24.53
CA ASP A 385 1.13 14.18 25.59
C ASP A 385 2.38 13.44 25.13
N GLU A 386 2.36 12.88 23.91
CA GLU A 386 3.52 12.22 23.31
C GLU A 386 4.69 13.19 23.11
N LEU A 387 4.41 14.40 22.60
CA LEU A 387 5.41 15.44 22.44
C LEU A 387 6.04 15.86 23.76
N HIS A 388 5.23 16.08 24.82
CA HIS A 388 5.72 16.48 26.14
C HIS A 388 6.56 15.40 26.83
N ARG A 389 6.31 14.12 26.56
CA ARG A 389 7.10 12.99 27.08
C ARG A 389 8.38 12.72 26.30
N SER A 390 8.59 13.44 25.20
CA SER A 390 9.68 13.23 24.25
C SER A 390 10.62 14.43 24.20
N THR A 391 11.84 14.21 23.71
CA THR A 391 12.79 15.28 23.37
C THR A 391 13.06 15.25 21.87
N PRO A 392 12.36 16.06 21.06
CA PRO A 392 12.55 16.07 19.61
C PRO A 392 13.96 16.52 19.22
N ASP A 393 14.62 15.78 18.33
CA ASP A 393 15.84 16.24 17.67
C ASP A 393 15.53 17.27 16.56
N LEU A 394 14.39 17.09 15.89
CA LEU A 394 14.00 17.87 14.71
C LEU A 394 12.48 18.08 14.65
N ILE A 395 12.05 19.31 14.34
CA ILE A 395 10.66 19.66 14.04
C ILE A 395 10.55 20.13 12.58
N ILE A 396 9.64 19.51 11.84
CA ILE A 396 9.39 19.76 10.42
C ILE A 396 8.10 20.55 10.23
N PHE A 397 8.21 21.72 9.60
CA PHE A 397 7.07 22.54 9.18
C PHE A 397 6.86 22.50 7.67
N THR A 398 5.60 22.30 7.24
CA THR A 398 5.25 22.06 5.83
C THR A 398 4.49 23.22 5.18
N SER A 399 4.11 24.22 5.95
CA SER A 399 3.60 25.52 5.49
C SER A 399 3.78 26.58 6.59
N PRO A 400 3.69 27.88 6.26
CA PRO A 400 3.61 28.94 7.28
C PRO A 400 2.50 28.71 8.29
N SER A 401 1.31 28.27 7.83
CA SER A 401 0.17 28.00 8.71
C SER A 401 0.40 26.83 9.65
N THR A 402 1.14 25.79 9.25
CA THR A 402 1.48 24.69 10.17
C THR A 402 2.35 25.17 11.33
N PHE A 403 3.25 26.11 11.07
CA PHE A 403 4.12 26.69 12.10
C PHE A 403 3.36 27.62 13.05
N GLU A 404 2.58 28.58 12.53
CA GLU A 404 1.79 29.48 13.38
C GLU A 404 0.77 28.71 14.24
N ASN A 405 0.10 27.70 13.66
CA ASN A 405 -0.83 26.87 14.41
C ASN A 405 -0.12 26.02 15.46
N TYR A 406 1.11 25.54 15.20
CA TYR A 406 1.90 24.84 16.20
C TYR A 406 2.17 25.71 17.44
N LEU A 407 2.58 26.97 17.22
CA LEU A 407 2.77 27.93 18.31
C LEU A 407 1.48 28.18 19.09
N GLN A 408 0.36 28.33 18.38
CA GLN A 408 -0.94 28.58 18.98
C GLN A 408 -1.45 27.38 19.79
N ILE A 409 -1.35 26.16 19.24
CA ILE A 409 -1.79 24.92 19.90
C ILE A 409 -1.04 24.71 21.22
N LEU A 410 0.27 24.95 21.22
CA LEU A 410 1.14 24.74 22.38
C LEU A 410 1.26 25.99 23.27
N ASN A 411 0.56 27.08 22.94
CA ASN A 411 0.62 28.36 23.64
C ASN A 411 2.07 28.88 23.84
N ILE A 412 2.91 28.79 22.81
CA ILE A 412 4.32 29.18 22.89
C ILE A 412 4.44 30.71 22.79
N ALA A 413 4.63 31.37 23.93
CA ALA A 413 4.80 32.83 24.02
C ALA A 413 6.20 33.32 23.58
N HIS A 414 7.23 32.50 23.79
CA HIS A 414 8.64 32.82 23.48
C HIS A 414 9.25 31.80 22.51
N PRO A 415 8.96 31.91 21.19
CA PRO A 415 9.37 30.90 20.22
C PRO A 415 10.90 30.70 20.14
N VAL A 416 11.69 31.78 20.24
CA VAL A 416 13.16 31.69 20.15
C VAL A 416 13.74 30.79 21.25
N GLU A 417 13.25 30.91 22.48
CA GLU A 417 13.69 30.09 23.62
C GLU A 417 13.23 28.64 23.47
N TYR A 418 11.97 28.43 23.04
CA TYR A 418 11.41 27.09 22.82
C TYR A 418 12.22 26.30 21.78
N PHE A 419 12.61 26.94 20.68
CA PHE A 419 13.35 26.30 19.60
C PHE A 419 14.89 26.33 19.77
N ALA A 420 15.41 26.80 20.91
CA ALA A 420 16.86 26.98 21.10
C ALA A 420 17.67 25.67 20.99
N ASN A 421 17.10 24.55 21.45
CA ASN A 421 17.79 23.26 21.56
C ASN A 421 17.23 22.19 20.60
N VAL A 422 16.42 22.57 19.62
CA VAL A 422 15.82 21.64 18.65
C VAL A 422 16.07 22.14 17.22
N LEU A 423 16.35 21.21 16.30
CA LEU A 423 16.52 21.57 14.91
C LEU A 423 15.17 21.90 14.28
N VAL A 424 15.15 22.88 13.38
CA VAL A 424 13.95 23.24 12.63
C VAL A 424 14.20 23.07 11.13
N ALA A 425 13.29 22.34 10.48
CA ALA A 425 13.25 22.16 9.04
C ALA A 425 11.99 22.80 8.43
N ALA A 426 12.16 23.40 7.26
CA ALA A 426 11.07 23.91 6.45
C ALA A 426 11.02 23.18 5.11
N ILE A 427 9.81 22.86 4.62
CA ILE A 427 9.68 22.19 3.32
C ILE A 427 10.03 23.09 2.12
N GLY A 428 10.00 24.42 2.30
CA GLY A 428 10.22 25.39 1.23
C GLY A 428 10.37 26.84 1.71
N PRO A 429 10.66 27.78 0.78
CA PRO A 429 11.15 29.12 1.10
C PRO A 429 10.13 30.01 1.82
N THR A 430 8.84 29.88 1.51
CA THR A 430 7.79 30.65 2.18
C THR A 430 7.64 30.26 3.65
N THR A 431 7.68 28.95 3.94
CA THR A 431 7.67 28.42 5.30
C THR A 431 8.94 28.84 6.06
N LYS A 432 10.11 28.74 5.41
CA LYS A 432 11.37 29.20 5.98
C LYS A 432 11.30 30.67 6.40
N SER A 433 10.84 31.53 5.50
CA SER A 433 10.74 32.98 5.75
C SER A 433 9.79 33.29 6.91
N ALA A 434 8.66 32.59 7.02
CA ALA A 434 7.72 32.76 8.13
C ALA A 434 8.34 32.38 9.49
N ILE A 435 9.11 31.30 9.53
CA ILE A 435 9.81 30.85 10.75
C ILE A 435 10.92 31.84 11.13
N GLU A 436 11.75 32.25 10.16
CA GLU A 436 12.87 33.18 10.40
C GLU A 436 12.38 34.59 10.80
N ALA A 437 11.21 35.02 10.35
CA ALA A 437 10.58 36.27 10.80
C ALA A 437 10.26 36.29 12.30
N LYS A 438 10.14 35.12 12.95
CA LYS A 438 10.00 34.99 14.42
C LYS A 438 11.35 34.80 15.14
N GLY A 439 12.47 34.99 14.44
CA GLY A 439 13.82 34.87 15.00
C GLY A 439 14.34 33.43 15.14
N ILE A 440 13.65 32.44 14.57
CA ILE A 440 14.05 31.02 14.64
C ILE A 440 14.87 30.66 13.41
N ARG A 441 16.03 30.05 13.62
CA ARG A 441 16.91 29.62 12.53
C ARG A 441 16.43 28.30 11.92
N VAL A 442 16.09 28.31 10.63
CA VAL A 442 15.83 27.06 9.88
C VAL A 442 17.15 26.49 9.37
N LYS A 443 17.53 25.30 9.85
CA LYS A 443 18.80 24.66 9.46
C LYS A 443 18.69 23.75 8.23
N ILE A 444 17.48 23.28 7.91
CA ILE A 444 17.27 22.29 6.84
C ILE A 444 16.12 22.76 5.94
N MET A 445 16.38 22.81 4.63
CA MET A 445 15.37 23.05 3.59
C MET A 445 15.84 22.35 2.30
N PRO A 446 14.99 21.53 1.66
CA PRO A 446 15.35 20.84 0.43
C PRO A 446 15.34 21.79 -0.78
N GLY A 447 16.02 21.38 -1.87
CA GLY A 447 15.94 22.07 -3.15
C GLY A 447 14.59 21.85 -3.87
N GLU A 448 13.99 20.67 -3.69
CA GLU A 448 12.64 20.36 -4.15
C GLU A 448 11.65 20.34 -2.98
N TYR A 449 10.48 20.95 -3.12
CA TYR A 449 9.53 21.16 -2.02
C TYR A 449 8.62 19.96 -1.77
N THR A 450 9.20 18.77 -1.63
CA THR A 450 8.51 17.49 -1.39
C THR A 450 8.98 16.85 -0.08
N ILE A 451 8.18 15.90 0.47
CA ILE A 451 8.60 15.16 1.67
C ILE A 451 9.80 14.26 1.38
N ASP A 452 9.83 13.63 0.21
CA ASP A 452 10.92 12.71 -0.15
C ASP A 452 12.24 13.47 -0.30
N ALA A 453 12.21 14.65 -0.94
CA ALA A 453 13.38 15.52 -1.04
C ALA A 453 13.80 16.04 0.34
N LEU A 454 12.85 16.48 1.18
CA LEU A 454 13.13 16.87 2.56
C LEU A 454 13.78 15.74 3.36
N ALA A 455 13.27 14.51 3.23
CA ALA A 455 13.82 13.34 3.89
C ALA A 455 15.28 13.07 3.46
N LYS A 456 15.57 13.15 2.15
CA LYS A 456 16.95 13.04 1.63
C LYS A 456 17.86 14.12 2.23
N THR A 457 17.43 15.38 2.23
CA THR A 457 18.22 16.48 2.79
C THR A 457 18.46 16.32 4.30
N ILE A 458 17.47 15.82 5.06
CA ILE A 458 17.65 15.52 6.49
C ILE A 458 18.66 14.39 6.69
N VAL A 459 18.61 13.34 5.88
CA VAL A 459 19.58 12.24 5.90
C VAL A 459 21.00 12.76 5.62
N GLU A 460 21.18 13.58 4.59
CA GLU A 460 22.47 14.20 4.28
C GLU A 460 22.97 15.11 5.41
N PHE A 461 22.05 15.82 6.08
CA PHE A 461 22.39 16.67 7.22
C PHE A 461 22.94 15.86 8.40
N TYR A 462 22.34 14.73 8.75
CA TYR A 462 22.80 13.89 9.87
C TYR A 462 24.00 13.00 9.54
N ARG A 463 24.34 12.84 8.25
CA ARG A 463 25.56 12.13 7.82
C ARG A 463 26.83 12.97 7.94
N LYS A 464 26.69 14.31 7.96
CA LYS A 464 27.78 15.27 8.16
C LYS A 464 27.99 15.54 9.63
#